data_AF-A0A258BUI6-F1
#
_entry.id   AF-A0A258BUI6-F1
#
_cell.length_a   1.000
_cell.length_b   1.000
_cell.length_c   1.000
_cell.angle_alpha   90.00
_cell.angle_beta   90.00
_cell.angle_gamma   90.00
#
_symmetry.space_group_name_H-M   'P 1'
#
loop_
_entity.id
_entity.type
_entity.pdbx_description
1 polymer ?
#
loop_
_entity_poly.entity_id
_entity_poly.type
_entity_poly.pdbx_seq_one_letter_code
_entity_poly.pdbx_strand_id
1 'polypeptide(L)'
;MRQRLIAVTEVADDAVEVDGGGLVAGHYAFGSLRWLDGDNCGLTHGVVDNDAGSLILSDPPAFAVRPGARALLTEGCDKRIATCRDRFANAINFRGEPYLPGSDLLTRYPGAR
;
A
#
# COMPACT_ATOMS: atom_id res chain seq x y z
N MET A 1 6.92 7.76 -4.18
CA MET A 1 6.22 7.06 -3.07
C MET A 1 7.04 7.27 -1.82
N ARG A 2 6.40 7.49 -0.66
CA ARG A 2 7.11 7.74 0.59
C ARG A 2 7.45 6.41 1.26
N GLN A 3 8.60 6.36 1.92
CA GLN A 3 9.08 5.18 2.62
C GLN A 3 9.36 5.54 4.07
N ARG A 4 9.14 4.58 4.96
CA ARG A 4 9.38 4.71 6.39
C ARG A 4 10.08 3.45 6.90
N LEU A 5 11.11 3.64 7.71
CA LEU A 5 11.71 2.56 8.49
C LEU A 5 10.83 2.29 9.71
N ILE A 6 10.53 1.02 9.93
CA ILE A 6 9.75 0.54 11.08
C ILE A 6 10.51 -0.58 11.79
N ALA A 7 10.20 -0.76 13.07
CA ALA A 7 10.56 -1.96 13.82
C ALA A 7 9.29 -2.75 14.11
N VAL A 8 9.38 -4.08 14.09
CA VAL A 8 8.26 -5.00 14.30
C VAL A 8 8.33 -5.58 15.69
N THR A 9 7.24 -5.52 16.45
CA THR A 9 7.18 -6.07 17.81
C THR A 9 6.79 -7.53 17.79
N GLU A 10 5.79 -7.87 16.98
CA GLU A 10 5.21 -9.21 16.90
C GLU A 10 4.67 -9.46 15.50
N VAL A 11 4.65 -10.73 15.10
CA VAL A 11 3.97 -11.20 13.89
C VAL A 11 3.15 -12.43 14.22
N ALA A 12 1.87 -12.39 13.87
CA ALA A 12 0.93 -13.49 13.99
C ALA A 12 0.33 -13.77 12.60
N ASP A 13 0.74 -14.88 11.98
CA ASP A 13 0.43 -15.20 10.59
C ASP A 13 0.83 -14.06 9.62
N ASP A 14 -0.15 -13.37 9.05
CA ASP A 14 -0.01 -12.23 8.15
C ASP A 14 -0.16 -10.86 8.84
N ALA A 15 -0.54 -10.84 10.12
CA ALA A 15 -0.66 -9.63 10.92
C ALA A 15 0.69 -9.25 11.56
N VAL A 16 1.11 -8.00 11.37
CA VAL A 16 2.39 -7.46 11.84
C VAL A 16 2.14 -6.25 12.71
N GLU A 17 2.61 -6.31 13.96
CA GLU A 17 2.56 -5.19 14.91
C GLU A 17 3.79 -4.30 14.78
N VAL A 18 3.56 -2.99 14.63
CA VAL A 18 4.61 -1.99 14.44
C VAL A 18 4.93 -1.30 15.75
N ASP A 19 6.20 -1.36 16.15
CA ASP A 19 6.69 -0.69 17.35
C ASP A 19 6.47 0.83 17.26
N GLY A 20 5.91 1.40 18.32
CA GLY A 20 5.56 2.82 18.42
C GLY A 20 4.41 3.30 17.51
N GLY A 21 3.87 2.45 16.64
CA GLY A 21 2.75 2.77 15.75
C GLY A 21 2.91 4.09 14.97
N GLY A 22 1.87 4.92 15.00
CA GLY A 22 1.85 6.22 14.30
C GLY A 22 1.76 6.08 12.79
N LEU A 23 1.22 4.96 12.31
CA LEU A 23 0.79 4.82 10.93
C LEU A 23 -0.53 5.59 10.74
N VAL A 24 -0.80 6.02 9.51
CA VAL A 24 -2.12 6.54 9.16
C VAL A 24 -2.91 5.37 8.59
N ALA A 25 -4.08 5.08 9.17
CA ALA A 25 -4.92 3.96 8.73
C ALA A 25 -5.19 4.03 7.22
N GLY A 26 -5.08 2.89 6.53
CA GLY A 26 -5.28 2.75 5.09
C GLY A 26 -4.22 3.39 4.19
N HIS A 27 -3.21 4.10 4.73
CA HIS A 27 -2.19 4.70 3.88
C HIS A 27 -1.24 3.67 3.24
N TYR A 28 -1.05 2.52 3.85
CA TYR A 28 -0.13 1.50 3.39
C TYR A 28 -0.81 0.37 2.61
N ALA A 29 -2.14 0.36 2.52
CA ALA A 29 -2.89 -0.54 1.62
C ALA A 29 -2.38 -0.43 0.17
N PHE A 30 -2.14 -1.57 -0.49
CA PHE A 30 -1.48 -1.69 -1.80
C PHE A 30 -0.01 -1.23 -1.82
N GLY A 31 0.59 -1.05 -0.65
CA GLY A 31 2.00 -0.77 -0.47
C GLY A 31 2.81 -2.05 -0.37
N SER A 32 4.03 -1.92 0.16
CA SER A 32 4.91 -3.06 0.36
C SER A 32 5.75 -2.92 1.62
N LEU A 33 6.04 -4.04 2.26
CA LEU A 33 6.97 -4.17 3.37
C LEU A 33 8.18 -4.99 2.92
N ARG A 34 9.38 -4.43 3.04
CA ARG A 34 10.64 -5.13 2.77
C ARG A 34 11.44 -5.32 4.04
N TRP A 35 11.78 -6.57 4.38
CA TRP A 35 12.61 -6.88 5.54
C TRP A 35 14.08 -6.48 5.32
N LEU A 36 14.69 -5.88 6.33
CA LEU A 36 16.06 -5.34 6.26
C LEU A 36 17.07 -6.14 7.09
N ASP A 37 16.60 -7.04 7.95
CA ASP A 37 17.42 -7.92 8.77
C ASP A 37 16.71 -9.24 9.08
N GLY A 38 17.40 -10.13 9.80
CA GLY A 38 16.92 -11.48 10.13
C GLY A 38 16.86 -12.41 8.92
N ASP A 39 16.22 -13.57 9.12
CA ASP A 39 16.14 -14.64 8.12
C ASP A 39 15.24 -14.27 6.93
N ASN A 40 14.34 -13.30 7.13
CA ASN A 40 13.50 -12.75 6.05
C ASN A 40 14.19 -11.65 5.25
N CYS A 41 15.43 -11.27 5.56
CA CYS A 41 16.11 -10.12 4.93
C CYS A 41 16.05 -10.17 3.40
N GLY A 42 15.63 -9.06 2.80
CA GLY A 42 15.48 -8.94 1.35
C GLY A 42 14.11 -9.40 0.81
N LEU A 43 13.35 -10.20 1.55
CA LEU A 43 12.00 -10.58 1.17
C LEU A 43 11.06 -9.37 1.27
N THR A 44 10.10 -9.32 0.35
CA THR A 44 9.11 -8.23 0.25
C THR A 44 7.72 -8.82 0.21
N HIS A 45 6.79 -8.23 0.97
CA HIS A 45 5.39 -8.62 1.02
C HIS A 45 4.51 -7.43 0.60
N GLY A 46 3.37 -7.73 -0.03
CA GLY A 46 2.34 -6.73 -0.26
C GLY A 46 1.65 -6.40 1.06
N VAL A 47 1.22 -5.14 1.21
CA VAL A 47 0.37 -4.74 2.34
C VAL A 47 -1.07 -4.68 1.86
N VAL A 48 -1.94 -5.47 2.47
CA VAL A 48 -3.37 -5.52 2.17
C VAL A 48 -4.05 -4.30 2.77
N ASP A 49 -3.85 -4.06 4.06
CA ASP A 49 -4.36 -2.90 4.77
C ASP A 49 -3.52 -2.62 6.02
N ASN A 50 -3.78 -1.50 6.68
CA ASN A 50 -3.17 -1.14 7.95
C ASN A 50 -4.09 -0.27 8.81
N ASP A 51 -3.91 -0.36 10.12
CA ASP A 51 -4.43 0.62 11.08
C ASP A 51 -3.31 1.56 11.56
N ALA A 52 -3.46 2.16 12.76
CA ALA A 52 -2.48 3.07 13.33
C ALA A 52 -1.21 2.38 13.89
N GLY A 53 -1.27 1.09 14.19
CA GLY A 53 -0.21 0.29 14.83
C GLY A 53 0.07 -1.05 14.15
N SER A 54 -0.85 -1.58 13.34
CA SER A 54 -0.73 -2.89 12.72
C SER A 54 -0.77 -2.83 11.18
N LEU A 55 -0.23 -3.86 10.54
CA LEU A 55 -0.29 -4.11 9.11
C LEU A 55 -0.85 -5.52 8.87
N ILE A 56 -1.63 -5.68 7.80
CA ILE A 56 -1.99 -7.00 7.26
C ILE A 56 -1.22 -7.21 5.97
N LEU A 57 -0.42 -8.28 5.91
CA LEU A 57 0.35 -8.65 4.73
C LEU A 57 -0.47 -9.52 3.77
N SER A 58 -0.05 -9.58 2.50
CA SER A 58 -0.70 -10.45 1.51
C SER A 58 -0.48 -11.94 1.80
N ASP A 59 0.64 -12.25 2.42
CA ASP A 59 1.11 -13.59 2.73
C ASP A 59 1.94 -13.53 4.03
N PRO A 60 1.93 -14.60 4.85
CA PRO A 60 2.74 -14.65 6.06
C PRO A 60 4.25 -14.65 5.71
N PRO A 61 5.12 -14.08 6.56
CA PRO A 61 6.57 -14.18 6.37
C PRO A 61 7.05 -15.63 6.31
N ALA A 62 8.02 -15.90 5.43
CA ALA A 62 8.54 -17.25 5.20
C ALA A 62 9.25 -17.84 6.44
N PHE A 63 9.86 -16.98 7.27
CA PHE A 63 10.56 -17.37 8.49
C PHE A 63 10.04 -16.59 9.70
N ALA A 64 10.30 -17.11 10.90
CA ALA A 64 9.95 -16.43 12.14
C ALA A 64 10.60 -15.04 12.22
N VAL A 65 9.79 -14.03 12.56
CA VAL A 65 10.25 -12.65 12.73
C VAL A 65 10.57 -12.42 14.21
N ARG A 66 11.76 -11.88 14.48
CA ARG A 66 12.18 -11.56 15.85
C ARG A 66 11.64 -10.17 16.25
N PRO A 67 11.24 -9.95 17.50
CA PRO A 67 10.94 -8.61 17.99
C PRO A 67 12.12 -7.66 17.76
N GLY A 68 11.82 -6.45 17.31
CA GLY A 68 12.80 -5.43 16.91
C GLY A 68 13.34 -5.60 15.48
N ALA A 69 12.88 -6.58 14.70
CA ALA A 69 13.25 -6.72 13.30
C ALA A 69 12.86 -5.46 12.51
N ARG A 70 13.76 -5.01 11.64
CA ARG A 70 13.57 -3.78 10.88
C ARG A 70 13.02 -4.06 9.50
N ALA A 71 12.09 -3.23 9.08
CA ALA A 71 11.54 -3.28 7.74
C ALA A 71 11.40 -1.88 7.12
N LEU A 72 11.49 -1.83 5.81
CA LEU A 72 11.18 -0.66 4.99
C LEU A 72 9.73 -0.77 4.52
N LEU A 73 8.87 0.07 5.09
CA LEU A 73 7.46 0.17 4.73
C LEU A 73 7.28 1.26 3.67
N THR A 74 6.63 0.91 2.56
CA THR A 74 6.36 1.85 1.45
C THR A 74 4.87 2.13 1.38
N GLU A 75 4.51 3.41 1.31
CA GLU A 75 3.13 3.87 1.12
C GLU A 75 2.51 3.31 -0.16
N GLY A 76 1.28 2.83 -0.07
CA GLY A 76 0.56 2.25 -1.20
C GLY A 76 -0.11 3.27 -2.12
N CYS A 77 -0.38 2.83 -3.34
CA CYS A 77 -1.07 3.63 -4.35
C CYS A 77 -2.33 2.88 -4.81
N ASP A 78 -3.49 3.46 -4.51
CA ASP A 78 -4.82 2.95 -4.89
C ASP A 78 -5.14 3.14 -6.39
N LYS A 79 -4.18 3.69 -7.15
CA LYS A 79 -4.28 4.00 -8.59
C LYS A 79 -5.42 4.96 -8.93
N ARG A 80 -5.86 5.81 -7.99
CA ARG A 80 -6.83 6.88 -8.25
C ARG A 80 -6.12 8.23 -8.46
N ILE A 81 -6.59 9.00 -9.45
CA ILE A 81 -6.00 10.31 -9.76
C ILE A 81 -6.12 11.30 -8.59
N ALA A 82 -7.22 11.25 -7.83
CA ALA A 82 -7.42 12.08 -6.64
C ALA A 82 -6.32 11.82 -5.60
N THR A 83 -6.09 10.56 -5.25
CA THR A 83 -5.01 10.17 -4.32
C THR A 83 -3.63 10.52 -4.87
N CYS A 84 -3.38 10.29 -6.16
CA CYS A 84 -2.13 10.67 -6.81
C CYS A 84 -1.84 12.17 -6.71
N ARG A 85 -2.87 13.02 -6.88
CA ARG A 85 -2.79 14.48 -6.76
C ARG A 85 -2.64 14.91 -5.30
N ASP A 86 -3.54 14.47 -4.43
CA ASP A 86 -3.71 15.05 -3.11
C ASP A 86 -2.66 14.52 -2.12
N ARG A 87 -2.28 13.25 -2.23
CA ARG A 87 -1.34 12.60 -1.31
C ARG A 87 0.10 12.64 -1.81
N PHE A 88 0.30 12.46 -3.12
CA PHE A 88 1.64 12.35 -3.72
C PHE A 88 2.05 13.56 -4.57
N ALA A 89 1.17 14.53 -4.81
CA ALA A 89 1.41 15.67 -5.69
C ALA A 89 1.95 15.28 -7.09
N ASN A 90 1.54 14.11 -7.60
CA ASN A 90 2.10 13.49 -8.81
C ASN A 90 1.07 13.27 -9.93
N ALA A 91 0.04 14.13 -9.99
CA ALA A 91 -1.02 14.01 -10.99
C ALA A 91 -0.49 14.05 -12.44
N ILE A 92 0.60 14.81 -12.70
CA ILE A 92 1.21 14.94 -14.04
C ILE A 92 1.76 13.62 -14.58
N ASN A 93 2.18 12.69 -13.71
CA ASN A 93 2.68 11.38 -14.10
C ASN A 93 1.62 10.28 -13.91
N PHE A 94 0.33 10.64 -13.76
CA PHE A 94 -0.75 9.65 -13.70
C PHE A 94 -0.92 8.97 -15.06
N ARG A 95 -0.85 7.65 -15.09
CA ARG A 95 -0.88 6.83 -16.32
C ARG A 95 -2.18 6.04 -16.49
N GLY A 96 -3.26 6.49 -15.85
CA GLY A 96 -4.60 5.95 -16.08
C GLY A 96 -5.41 6.84 -17.02
N GLU A 97 -6.64 6.44 -17.31
CA GLU A 97 -7.56 7.18 -18.19
C GLU A 97 -8.74 7.74 -17.36
N PRO A 98 -8.51 8.79 -16.56
CA PRO A 98 -9.49 9.26 -15.56
C PRO A 98 -10.75 9.88 -16.18
N TYR A 99 -10.68 10.26 -17.46
CA TYR A 99 -11.76 10.92 -18.19
C TYR A 99 -12.31 10.08 -19.33
N LEU A 100 -11.92 8.80 -19.44
CA LEU A 100 -12.48 7.95 -20.47
C LEU A 100 -13.97 7.78 -20.19
N PRO A 101 -14.85 8.23 -21.10
CA PRO A 101 -16.26 7.98 -20.94
C PRO A 101 -16.52 6.47 -21.00
N GLY A 102 -17.35 5.95 -20.08
CA GLY A 102 -17.76 4.56 -20.12
C GLY A 102 -18.45 4.20 -21.44
N SER A 103 -18.47 2.91 -21.78
CA SER A 103 -19.06 2.42 -23.05
C SER A 103 -20.53 2.85 -23.27
N ASP A 104 -21.25 3.23 -22.22
CA ASP A 104 -22.60 3.80 -22.29
C ASP A 104 -22.69 5.16 -23.03
N LEU A 105 -21.58 5.89 -23.15
CA LEU A 105 -21.52 7.12 -23.94
C LEU A 105 -21.32 6.87 -25.44
N LEU A 106 -20.85 5.68 -25.84
CA LEU A 106 -20.66 5.30 -27.25
C LEU A 106 -21.98 4.89 -27.93
N THR A 107 -23.01 4.51 -27.17
CA THR A 107 -24.33 4.11 -27.68
C THR A 107 -25.35 5.25 -27.69
N ARG A 108 -25.02 6.44 -27.16
CA ARG A 108 -25.87 7.62 -27.29
C ARG A 108 -25.72 8.21 -28.69
N TYR A 109 -26.61 7.81 -29.59
CA TYR A 109 -26.78 8.46 -30.89
C TYR A 109 -27.30 9.90 -30.69
N PRO A 110 -26.58 10.94 -31.11
CA PRO A 110 -27.11 12.30 -31.09
C PRO A 110 -28.06 12.46 -32.28
N GLY A 111 -29.38 12.38 -32.05
CA GLY A 111 -30.32 12.81 -33.10
C GLY A 111 -31.62 12.02 -33.26
N ALA A 112 -32.23 11.48 -32.20
CA ALA A 112 -33.66 11.22 -32.25
C ALA A 112 -34.40 12.48 -31.79
N ARG A 113 -34.69 13.38 -32.75
CA ARG A 113 -35.73 14.40 -32.61
C ARG A 113 -36.94 13.96 -33.41
#